data_AF-A0AAV6CJD1-F1
#
_entry.id   AF-A0AAV6CJD1-F1
#
_cell.length_a   1.000
_cell.length_b   1.000
_cell.length_c   1.000
_cell.angle_alpha   90.00
_cell.angle_beta   90.00
_cell.angle_gamma   90.00
#
_symmetry.space_group_name_H-M   'P 1'
#
loop_
_entity.id
_entity.type
_entity.pdbx_description
1 polymer ?
#
loop_
_entity_poly.entity_id
_entity_poly.type
_entity_poly.pdbx_seq_one_letter_code
_entity_poly.pdbx_strand_id
1 'polypeptide(L)'
;MRHNREDKPPDEVNTLMAVDRSLYEQPDFPWADLERRLGELPEMSDHTREQLAEAFGKLWRWTFDVNLDHGNSVEFIGRRTIALAYVLSPAIFGSNTSLRKLSERLGYTQPMTLSSAASAAAKAFRISNYAQRLHTSKFPEGKARP
;
A
#
# COMPACT_ATOMS: atom_id res chain seq x y z
N MET A 1 -41.03 21.39 -43.58
CA MET A 1 -39.78 20.72 -44.00
C MET A 1 -38.72 20.97 -42.93
N ARG A 2 -37.89 19.97 -42.68
CA ARG A 2 -37.13 19.69 -41.45
C ARG A 2 -36.15 20.81 -41.08
N HIS A 3 -36.25 21.33 -39.86
CA HIS A 3 -35.14 22.02 -39.19
C HIS A 3 -34.24 20.95 -38.55
N ASN A 4 -33.02 20.80 -39.07
CA ASN A 4 -31.96 20.06 -38.41
C ASN A 4 -31.58 20.81 -37.13
N ARG A 5 -31.93 20.26 -35.97
CA ARG A 5 -31.25 20.58 -34.73
C ARG A 5 -29.94 19.80 -34.74
N GLU A 6 -28.82 20.48 -34.94
CA GLU A 6 -27.53 19.96 -34.54
C GLU A 6 -27.52 19.95 -33.01
N ASP A 7 -27.77 18.78 -32.43
CA ASP A 7 -27.49 18.50 -31.02
C ASP A 7 -25.98 18.60 -30.83
N LYS A 8 -25.50 19.79 -30.44
CA LYS A 8 -24.18 19.91 -29.81
C LYS A 8 -24.23 19.13 -28.50
N PRO A 9 -23.36 18.13 -28.28
CA PRO A 9 -23.24 17.52 -26.98
C PRO A 9 -22.86 18.60 -25.96
N PRO A 10 -23.39 18.54 -24.72
CA PRO A 10 -23.10 19.54 -23.71
C PRO A 10 -21.59 19.57 -23.46
N ASP A 11 -21.03 20.78 -23.35
CA ASP A 11 -19.64 21.12 -23.05
C ASP A 11 -19.18 20.63 -21.65
N GLU A 12 -19.68 19.50 -21.16
CA GLU A 12 -19.32 18.91 -19.86
C GLU A 12 -18.05 18.05 -19.92
N VAL A 13 -17.58 17.70 -21.13
CA VAL A 13 -16.33 16.92 -21.29
C VAL A 13 -15.08 17.76 -20.99
N ASN A 14 -15.21 19.10 -20.95
CA ASN A 14 -14.07 19.99 -20.74
C ASN A 14 -13.87 20.44 -19.28
N THR A 15 -14.76 20.09 -18.36
CA THR A 15 -14.66 20.51 -16.95
C THR A 15 -13.80 19.57 -16.09
N LEU A 16 -13.45 18.38 -16.61
CA LEU A 16 -12.58 17.40 -15.92
C LEU A 16 -11.09 17.49 -16.28
N MET A 17 -10.72 18.43 -17.16
CA MET A 17 -9.35 18.55 -17.69
C MET A 17 -8.58 19.78 -17.19
N ALA A 18 -9.09 20.47 -16.17
CA ALA A 18 -8.25 21.32 -15.32
C ALA A 18 -7.57 20.47 -14.24
N VAL A 19 -7.05 19.29 -14.61
CA VAL A 19 -6.05 18.66 -13.77
C VAL A 19 -4.84 19.56 -13.89
N ASP A 20 -4.56 20.27 -12.80
CA ASP A 20 -3.36 21.07 -12.67
C ASP A 20 -2.17 20.22 -13.13
N ARG A 21 -1.62 20.55 -14.30
CA ARG A 21 -0.49 19.81 -14.88
C ARG A 21 0.72 19.82 -13.96
N SER A 22 0.79 20.77 -13.01
CA SER A 22 1.82 20.78 -11.98
C SER A 22 1.77 19.56 -11.04
N LEU A 23 0.64 18.84 -10.95
CA LEU A 23 0.55 17.56 -10.22
C LEU A 23 1.23 16.41 -10.98
N TYR A 24 1.40 16.54 -12.31
CA TYR A 24 2.14 15.63 -13.18
C TYR A 24 3.54 16.12 -13.54
N GLU A 25 3.85 17.39 -13.26
CA GLU A 25 5.21 17.86 -13.00
C GLU A 25 5.67 17.31 -11.65
N GLN A 26 5.58 15.98 -11.50
CA GLN A 26 6.32 15.33 -10.45
C GLN A 26 7.79 15.67 -10.72
N PRO A 27 8.55 16.15 -9.72
CA PRO A 27 9.99 16.18 -9.87
C PRO A 27 10.38 14.79 -10.34
N ASP A 28 11.16 14.71 -11.43
CA ASP A 28 11.60 13.46 -12.05
C ASP A 28 11.76 12.43 -10.95
N PHE A 29 10.85 11.44 -10.93
CA PHE A 29 10.84 10.45 -9.87
C PHE A 29 12.28 9.95 -9.77
N PRO A 30 12.90 9.94 -8.57
CA PRO A 30 14.36 9.88 -8.46
C PRO A 30 14.84 8.45 -8.76
N TRP A 31 14.76 8.06 -10.03
CA TRP A 31 15.03 6.73 -10.56
C TRP A 31 16.43 6.33 -10.20
N ALA A 32 17.40 7.23 -10.38
CA ALA A 32 18.77 7.00 -9.96
C ALA A 32 18.90 6.72 -8.45
N ASP A 33 18.11 7.37 -7.59
CA ASP A 33 18.15 7.13 -6.14
C ASP A 33 17.43 5.82 -5.77
N LEU A 34 16.34 5.49 -6.45
CA LEU A 34 15.67 4.20 -6.32
C LEU A 34 16.57 3.07 -6.81
N GLU A 35 17.17 3.19 -7.98
CA GLU A 35 18.12 2.23 -8.59
C GLU A 35 19.34 2.06 -7.70
N ARG A 36 19.91 3.14 -7.17
CA ARG A 36 21.00 3.11 -6.19
C ARG A 36 20.60 2.40 -4.90
N ARG A 37 19.38 2.60 -4.39
CA ARG A 37 18.84 1.94 -3.18
C ARG A 37 18.41 0.50 -3.40
N LEU A 38 17.93 0.18 -4.60
CA LEU A 38 17.69 -1.18 -5.10
C LEU A 38 19.01 -1.88 -5.46
N GLY A 39 20.10 -1.11 -5.49
CA GLY A 39 21.47 -1.54 -5.74
C GLY A 39 21.83 -1.39 -7.22
N GLU A 40 22.87 -0.63 -7.49
CA GLU A 40 23.88 -1.08 -8.46
C GLU A 40 24.32 -2.50 -8.06
N LEU A 41 23.59 -3.52 -8.50
CA LEU A 41 24.10 -4.88 -8.56
C LEU A 41 24.74 -5.00 -9.95
N PRO A 42 26.09 -5.13 -10.05
CA PRO A 42 26.72 -5.49 -11.32
C PRO A 42 26.02 -6.76 -11.81
N GLU A 43 25.31 -6.64 -12.94
CA GLU A 43 24.35 -7.64 -13.45
C GLU A 43 23.57 -8.37 -12.35
N MET A 44 22.44 -7.80 -11.91
CA MET A 44 21.43 -8.57 -11.18
C MET A 44 21.14 -9.84 -11.99
N SER A 45 21.53 -11.00 -11.46
CA SER A 45 21.29 -12.28 -12.15
C SER A 45 19.81 -12.40 -12.49
N ASP A 46 19.48 -13.04 -13.60
CA ASP A 46 18.09 -13.27 -13.99
C ASP A 46 17.30 -13.91 -12.84
N HIS A 47 17.95 -14.78 -12.07
CA HIS A 47 17.39 -15.39 -10.86
C HIS A 47 16.99 -14.36 -9.78
N THR A 48 17.83 -13.36 -9.50
CA THR A 48 17.51 -12.30 -8.53
C THR A 48 16.36 -11.42 -9.03
N ARG A 49 16.33 -11.13 -10.34
CA ARG A 49 15.25 -10.38 -10.96
C ARG A 49 13.92 -11.14 -10.88
N GLU A 50 13.94 -12.44 -11.14
CA GLU A 50 12.77 -13.31 -10.99
C GLU A 50 12.27 -13.37 -9.55
N GLN A 51 13.16 -13.52 -8.57
CA GLN A 51 12.79 -13.49 -7.15
C GLN A 51 12.16 -12.15 -6.73
N LEU A 52 12.69 -11.04 -7.24
CA LEU A 52 12.13 -9.71 -6.97
C LEU A 52 10.75 -9.56 -7.62
N ALA A 53 10.60 -9.98 -8.88
CA ALA A 53 9.33 -9.97 -9.58
C ALA A 53 8.30 -10.86 -8.89
N GLU A 54 8.70 -12.04 -8.39
CA GLU A 54 7.84 -12.94 -7.61
C GLU A 54 7.42 -12.29 -6.28
N ALA A 55 8.34 -11.63 -5.59
CA ALA A 55 8.04 -10.92 -4.35
C ALA A 55 7.04 -9.78 -4.56
N PHE A 56 7.23 -8.96 -5.60
CA PHE A 56 6.25 -7.93 -5.98
C PHE A 56 4.93 -8.54 -6.43
N GLY A 57 4.95 -9.64 -7.19
CA GLY A 57 3.75 -10.35 -7.60
C GLY A 57 2.92 -10.85 -6.40
N LYS A 58 3.57 -11.40 -5.38
CA LYS A 58 2.92 -11.80 -4.12
C LYS A 58 2.34 -10.60 -3.38
N LEU A 59 3.08 -9.49 -3.34
CA LEU A 59 2.64 -8.24 -2.72
C LEU A 59 1.36 -7.71 -3.39
N TRP A 60 1.39 -7.54 -4.71
CA TRP A 60 0.24 -7.02 -5.46
C TRP A 60 -0.95 -7.96 -5.41
N ARG A 61 -0.72 -9.27 -5.56
CA ARG A 61 -1.79 -10.26 -5.43
C ARG A 61 -2.46 -10.14 -4.06
N TRP A 62 -1.69 -10.05 -2.98
CA TRP A 62 -2.27 -9.88 -1.65
C TRP A 62 -3.02 -8.55 -1.51
N THR A 63 -2.53 -7.45 -2.09
CA THR A 63 -3.20 -6.14 -2.00
C THR A 63 -4.51 -6.11 -2.77
N PHE A 64 -4.56 -6.72 -3.96
CA PHE A 64 -5.71 -6.73 -4.86
C PHE A 64 -6.62 -7.95 -4.70
N ASP A 65 -6.30 -8.87 -3.79
CA ASP A 65 -7.17 -9.98 -3.39
C ASP A 65 -8.36 -9.45 -2.56
N VAL A 66 -9.25 -8.75 -3.26
CA VAL A 66 -10.49 -8.17 -2.77
C VAL A 66 -11.61 -8.46 -3.77
N ASN A 67 -12.84 -8.61 -3.26
CA ASN A 67 -14.00 -8.66 -4.13
C ASN A 67 -14.31 -7.24 -4.65
N LEU A 68 -14.10 -7.02 -5.95
CA LEU A 68 -14.33 -5.72 -6.60
C LEU A 68 -15.81 -5.33 -6.68
N ASP A 69 -16.72 -6.30 -6.61
CA ASP A 69 -18.17 -6.07 -6.66
C ASP A 69 -18.73 -5.47 -5.35
N HIS A 70 -17.92 -5.41 -4.28
CA HIS A 70 -18.29 -4.70 -3.07
C HIS A 70 -18.06 -3.19 -3.22
N GLY A 71 -19.05 -2.38 -2.81
CA GLY A 71 -18.98 -0.91 -2.90
C GLY A 71 -17.81 -0.24 -2.15
N ASN A 72 -17.17 -0.96 -1.23
CA ASN A 72 -16.02 -0.47 -0.46
C ASN A 72 -14.69 -1.11 -0.89
N SER A 73 -14.64 -1.81 -2.03
CA SER A 73 -13.47 -2.57 -2.50
C SER A 73 -12.21 -1.71 -2.62
N VAL A 74 -12.32 -0.49 -3.17
CA VAL A 74 -11.24 0.48 -3.28
C VAL A 74 -10.72 0.91 -1.91
N GLU A 75 -11.63 1.17 -0.96
CA GLU A 75 -11.26 1.52 0.41
C GLU A 75 -10.52 0.36 1.10
N PHE A 76 -10.97 -0.88 0.88
CA PHE A 76 -10.28 -2.07 1.38
C PHE A 76 -8.87 -2.23 0.81
N ILE A 77 -8.67 -1.98 -0.49
CA ILE A 77 -7.33 -1.97 -1.11
C ILE A 77 -6.45 -0.90 -0.44
N GLY A 78 -6.97 0.31 -0.24
CA GLY A 78 -6.27 1.38 0.45
C GLY A 78 -5.85 0.99 1.88
N ARG A 79 -6.78 0.43 2.66
CA ARG A 79 -6.51 -0.07 4.03
C ARG A 79 -5.43 -1.14 4.04
N ARG A 80 -5.48 -2.13 3.13
CA ARG A 80 -4.46 -3.20 3.01
C ARG A 80 -3.10 -2.62 2.68
N THR A 81 -3.04 -1.68 1.74
CA THR A 81 -1.80 -1.02 1.31
C THR A 81 -1.15 -0.25 2.45
N ILE A 82 -1.92 0.59 3.15
CA ILE A 82 -1.43 1.38 4.30
C ILE A 82 -0.96 0.46 5.43
N ALA A 83 -1.73 -0.59 5.73
CA ALA A 83 -1.38 -1.55 6.76
C ALA A 83 -0.09 -2.32 6.44
N LEU A 84 0.10 -2.72 5.19
CA LEU A 84 1.33 -3.36 4.72
C LEU A 84 2.53 -2.41 4.85
N ALA A 85 2.38 -1.17 4.39
CA ALA A 85 3.42 -0.16 4.50
C ALA A 85 3.82 0.10 5.96
N TYR A 86 2.83 0.11 6.87
CA TYR A 86 3.07 0.24 8.30
C TYR A 86 3.85 -0.95 8.87
N VAL A 87 3.52 -2.18 8.46
CA VAL A 87 4.21 -3.39 8.92
C VAL A 87 5.66 -3.43 8.41
N LEU A 88 5.90 -3.01 7.16
CA LEU A 88 7.23 -2.98 6.54
C LEU A 88 8.12 -1.89 7.13
N SER A 89 7.61 -0.67 7.25
CA SER A 89 8.36 0.48 7.72
C SER A 89 7.44 1.47 8.43
N PRO A 90 7.20 1.31 9.74
CA PRO A 90 6.35 2.23 10.50
C PRO A 90 6.84 3.69 10.45
N ALA A 91 8.15 3.88 10.27
CA ALA A 91 8.81 5.19 10.29
C ALA A 91 8.31 6.14 9.19
N ILE A 92 7.77 5.62 8.09
CA ILE A 92 7.19 6.46 7.01
C ILE A 92 6.00 7.29 7.49
N PHE A 93 5.33 6.86 8.57
CA PHE A 93 4.19 7.56 9.15
C PHE A 93 4.57 8.46 10.34
N GLY A 94 5.87 8.62 10.61
CA GLY A 94 6.43 9.36 11.74
C GLY A 94 6.98 8.45 12.84
N SER A 95 7.90 8.99 13.65
CA SER A 95 8.48 8.28 14.78
C SER A 95 7.39 7.96 15.82
N ASN A 96 7.24 6.68 16.16
CA ASN A 96 6.28 6.17 17.14
C ASN A 96 4.79 6.39 16.80
N THR A 97 4.43 6.56 15.53
CA THR A 97 3.01 6.52 15.12
C THR A 97 2.46 5.13 15.37
N SER A 98 1.41 5.01 16.19
CA SER A 98 0.68 3.76 16.37
C SER A 98 -0.41 3.58 15.31
N LEU A 99 -0.84 2.34 15.05
CA LEU A 99 -1.97 2.06 14.15
C LEU A 99 -3.25 2.81 14.55
N ARG A 100 -3.45 3.03 15.85
CA ARG A 100 -4.55 3.83 16.38
C ARG A 100 -4.48 5.27 15.91
N LYS A 101 -3.35 5.93 16.18
CA LYS A 101 -3.09 7.31 15.76
C LYS A 101 -3.14 7.47 14.25
N LEU A 102 -2.63 6.47 13.51
CA LEU A 102 -2.69 6.45 12.05
C LEU A 102 -4.14 6.35 11.55
N SER A 103 -4.96 5.51 12.16
CA SER A 103 -6.37 5.36 11.79
C SER A 103 -7.15 6.66 12.04
N GLU A 104 -6.91 7.31 13.19
CA GLU A 104 -7.50 8.62 13.54
C GLU A 104 -7.07 9.70 12.55
N ARG A 105 -5.78 9.76 12.16
CA ARG A 105 -5.27 10.72 11.16
C ARG A 105 -5.86 10.54 9.76
N LEU A 106 -6.25 9.32 9.41
CA LEU A 106 -6.87 9.00 8.12
C LEU A 106 -8.39 9.20 8.14
N GLY A 107 -8.95 9.69 9.24
CA GLY A 107 -10.38 9.99 9.36
C GLY A 107 -11.26 8.76 9.60
N TYR A 108 -10.69 7.61 9.97
CA TYR A 108 -11.50 6.45 10.31
C TYR A 108 -12.22 6.67 11.64
N THR A 109 -13.54 6.47 11.63
CA THR A 109 -14.40 6.55 12.82
C THR A 109 -14.02 5.50 13.87
N GLN A 110 -13.47 4.36 13.43
CA GLN A 110 -12.99 3.30 14.32
C GLN A 110 -11.46 3.31 14.37
N PRO A 111 -10.84 3.65 15.51
CA PRO A 111 -9.38 3.76 15.63
C PRO A 111 -8.63 2.42 15.42
N MET A 112 -9.34 1.30 15.37
CA MET A 112 -8.77 -0.04 15.19
C MET A 112 -8.94 -0.59 13.77
N THR A 113 -9.46 0.20 12.82
CA THR A 113 -9.73 -0.23 11.44
C THR A 113 -8.50 -0.84 10.76
N LEU A 114 -7.31 -0.26 10.96
CA LEU A 114 -6.08 -0.76 10.34
C LEU A 114 -5.46 -1.97 11.07
N SER A 115 -5.84 -2.24 12.32
CA SER A 115 -5.22 -3.29 13.14
C SER A 115 -5.42 -4.68 12.57
N SER A 116 -6.62 -4.98 12.06
CA SER A 116 -6.92 -6.27 11.43
C SER A 116 -6.09 -6.48 10.15
N ALA A 117 -6.06 -5.47 9.28
CA ALA A 117 -5.28 -5.51 8.04
C ALA A 117 -3.77 -5.61 8.30
N ALA A 118 -3.25 -4.92 9.32
CA ALA A 118 -1.83 -4.99 9.68
C ALA A 118 -1.45 -6.37 10.24
N SER A 119 -2.32 -6.96 11.06
CA SER A 119 -2.13 -8.34 11.54
C SER A 119 -2.17 -9.35 10.39
N ALA A 120 -3.10 -9.18 9.44
CA ALA A 120 -3.18 -10.01 8.24
C ALA A 120 -1.93 -9.88 7.36
N ALA A 121 -1.43 -8.66 7.15
CA ALA A 121 -0.20 -8.41 6.40
C ALA A 121 1.02 -9.06 7.08
N ALA A 122 1.18 -8.86 8.39
CA ALA A 122 2.26 -9.46 9.18
C ALA A 122 2.28 -11.00 9.05
N LYS A 123 1.11 -11.64 9.11
CA LYS A 123 0.97 -13.09 8.92
C LYS A 123 1.29 -13.52 7.49
N ALA A 124 0.72 -12.82 6.50
CA ALA A 124 0.87 -13.16 5.08
C ALA A 124 2.33 -13.12 4.63
N PHE A 125 3.09 -12.12 5.10
CA PHE A 125 4.49 -11.93 4.73
C PHE A 125 5.49 -12.43 5.78
N ARG A 126 5.00 -13.06 6.86
CA ARG A 126 5.82 -13.54 8.00
C ARG A 126 6.72 -12.45 8.59
N ILE A 127 6.23 -11.21 8.62
CA ILE A 127 6.93 -10.06 9.17
C ILE A 127 6.48 -9.89 10.62
N SER A 128 7.37 -10.17 11.56
CA SER A 128 7.13 -9.91 12.98
C SER A 128 7.23 -8.40 13.23
N ASN A 129 6.13 -7.77 13.65
CA ASN A 129 6.20 -6.35 14.03
C ASN A 129 7.10 -6.17 15.28
N TYR A 130 7.60 -4.96 15.51
CA TYR A 130 8.47 -4.64 16.66
C TYR A 130 7.87 -5.06 18.02
N ALA A 131 6.55 -4.91 18.21
CA ALA A 131 5.86 -5.33 19.42
C ALA A 131 5.77 -6.87 19.58
N GLN A 132 5.65 -7.63 18.49
CA GLN A 132 5.71 -9.09 18.49
C GLN A 132 7.14 -9.59 18.78
N ARG A 133 8.16 -8.91 18.24
CA ARG A 133 9.57 -9.19 18.57
C ARG A 133 9.89 -8.97 20.06
N LEU A 134 9.29 -7.96 20.68
CA LEU A 134 9.41 -7.72 22.13
C LEU A 134 8.65 -8.73 23.00
N HIS A 135 7.62 -9.39 22.46
CA HIS A 135 6.82 -10.38 23.18
C HIS A 135 7.40 -11.80 23.05
N THR A 136 7.99 -12.15 21.90
CA THR A 136 8.71 -13.42 21.70
C THR A 136 10.03 -13.45 22.47
N SER A 137 10.70 -12.31 22.67
CA SER A 137 11.89 -12.23 23.54
C SER A 137 11.60 -12.45 25.02
N LYS A 138 10.34 -12.47 25.45
CA LYS A 138 9.93 -12.72 26.85
C LYS A 138 9.55 -14.18 27.14
N PHE A 139 9.54 -15.05 26.13
CA PHE A 139 9.31 -16.48 26.29
C PHE A 139 10.27 -17.27 25.40
N PRO A 140 11.51 -17.56 25.86
CA PRO A 140 12.35 -18.52 25.18
C PRO A 140 11.62 -19.87 25.14
N GLU A 141 11.53 -20.45 23.96
CA GLU A 141 11.08 -21.83 23.74
C GLU A 141 11.86 -22.75 24.67
N GLY A 142 11.17 -23.40 25.60
CA GLY A 142 11.85 -24.30 26.54
C GLY A 142 11.19 -24.45 27.89
N LYS A 143 9.87 -24.72 27.95
CA LYS A 143 9.31 -25.54 29.03
C LYS A 143 8.28 -26.50 28.44
N ALA A 144 8.71 -27.73 28.21
CA ALA A 144 7.82 -28.88 28.18
C ALA A 144 6.93 -28.80 29.43
N ARG A 145 5.61 -28.87 29.23
CA ARG A 145 4.67 -29.04 30.35
C ARG A 145 4.57 -30.55 30.67
N PRO A 146 4.44 -30.90 31.97
CA PRO A 146 4.28 -32.28 32.41
C PRO A 146 2.98 -32.90 31.91
#